data_AF-A0A2T5GHB8-F1
#
_entry.id   AF-A0A2T5GHB8-F1
#
_cell.length_a   1.000
_cell.length_b   1.000
_cell.length_c   1.000
_cell.angle_alpha   90.00
_cell.angle_beta   90.00
_cell.angle_gamma   90.00
#
_symmetry.space_group_name_H-M   'P 1'
#
loop_
_entity.id
_entity.type
_entity.pdbx_description
1 polymer ?
#
loop_
_entity_poly.entity_id
_entity_poly.type
_entity_poly.pdbx_seq_one_letter_code
_entity_poly.pdbx_strand_id
1 'polypeptide(L)'
;MTRSRLDLSEFDDTPPNKDPAKLREISDGAGFPSRPAVPAVAAPPVAAPVPQERPQAGTFQRPPRVTGNRNIAINVRVDPETAARLYALRDADPARKRVLADVVADAALLLYEREIDGASQ
;
A
#
# COMPACT_ATOMS: atom_id res chain seq x y z
N MET A 1 23.02 -1.67 24.93
CA MET A 1 23.27 -2.38 23.65
C MET A 1 23.15 -1.39 22.51
N THR A 2 24.26 -0.86 22.03
CA THR A 2 24.31 0.09 20.92
C THR A 2 24.14 -0.67 19.60
N ARG A 3 23.08 -0.37 18.84
CA ARG A 3 22.85 -0.95 17.51
C ARG A 3 23.92 -0.42 16.55
N SER A 4 24.87 -1.27 16.17
CA SER A 4 25.80 -1.01 15.08
C SER A 4 24.98 -0.77 13.81
N ARG A 5 24.98 0.47 13.30
CA ARG A 5 24.37 0.82 12.02
C ARG A 5 25.15 0.04 10.96
N LEU A 6 24.46 -0.85 10.24
CA LEU A 6 25.06 -1.63 9.17
C LEU A 6 25.61 -0.64 8.13
N ASP A 7 26.93 -0.58 8.00
CA ASP A 7 27.59 0.31 7.06
C ASP A 7 27.55 -0.34 5.67
N LEU A 8 26.87 0.32 4.74
CA LEU A 8 26.68 -0.16 3.37
C LEU A 8 27.49 0.70 2.39
N SER A 9 28.39 1.55 2.87
CA SER A 9 29.19 2.44 2.02
C SER A 9 30.15 1.71 1.07
N GLU A 10 30.40 0.42 1.31
CA GLU A 10 31.25 -0.44 0.46
C GLU A 10 30.49 -1.08 -0.71
N PHE A 11 29.16 -1.03 -0.72
CA PHE A 11 28.36 -1.53 -1.83
C PHE A 11 28.19 -0.41 -2.86
N ASP A 12 28.96 -0.49 -3.94
CA ASP A 12 28.72 0.32 -5.13
C ASP A 12 27.45 -0.20 -5.81
N ASP A 13 26.33 0.48 -5.57
CA ASP A 13 24.99 0.16 -6.11
C ASP A 13 24.90 0.38 -7.64
N THR A 14 26.00 0.78 -8.27
CA THR A 14 26.06 0.99 -9.71
C THR A 14 26.27 -0.36 -10.41
N PRO A 15 25.27 -0.90 -11.13
CA PRO A 15 25.49 -2.12 -11.90
C PRO A 15 26.64 -1.89 -12.89
N PRO A 16 27.60 -2.82 -13.00
CA PRO A 16 28.82 -2.65 -13.80
C PRO A 16 28.55 -2.46 -15.29
N ASN A 17 27.31 -2.70 -15.73
CA ASN A 17 26.93 -2.66 -17.13
C ASN A 17 25.56 -1.99 -17.28
N LYS A 18 25.55 -0.78 -17.85
CA LYS A 18 24.33 0.00 -18.14
C LYS A 18 23.73 -0.33 -19.51
N ASP A 19 24.35 -1.24 -20.27
CA ASP A 19 23.88 -1.59 -21.60
C ASP A 19 22.67 -2.54 -21.52
N PRO A 20 21.47 -2.11 -21.97
CA PRO A 20 20.26 -2.91 -21.89
C PRO A 20 20.33 -4.20 -22.72
N ALA A 21 21.17 -4.28 -23.74
CA ALA A 21 21.34 -5.50 -24.53
C ALA A 21 22.05 -6.59 -23.73
N LYS A 22 23.14 -6.23 -23.04
CA LYS A 22 23.93 -7.17 -22.22
C LYS A 22 23.18 -7.63 -20.97
N LEU A 23 22.34 -6.77 -20.40
CA LEU A 23 21.47 -7.15 -19.28
C LEU A 23 20.42 -8.20 -19.68
N ARG A 24 19.94 -8.17 -20.93
CA ARG A 24 19.03 -9.19 -21.46
C ARG A 24 19.73 -10.54 -21.62
N GLU A 25 20.94 -10.55 -22.18
CA GLU A 25 21.73 -11.79 -22.31
C GLU A 25 22.01 -12.46 -20.95
N ILE A 26 22.32 -11.68 -19.92
CA ILE A 26 22.53 -12.19 -18.55
C ILE A 26 21.22 -12.74 -17.96
N SER A 27 20.10 -12.04 -18.16
CA SER A 27 18.77 -12.47 -17.70
C SER A 27 18.35 -13.78 -18.36
N ASP A 28 18.52 -13.89 -19.68
CA ASP A 28 18.16 -15.07 -20.45
C ASP A 28 19.06 -16.26 -20.06
N GLY A 29 20.36 -16.04 -19.84
CA GLY A 29 21.29 -17.06 -19.34
C GLY A 29 21.02 -17.52 -17.90
N ALA A 30 20.42 -16.66 -17.08
CA ALA A 30 20.00 -16.96 -15.71
C ALA A 30 18.60 -17.62 -15.61
N GLY A 31 17.96 -17.92 -16.74
CA GLY A 31 16.64 -18.57 -16.77
C GLY A 31 15.47 -17.63 -16.46
N PHE A 32 15.67 -16.31 -16.53
CA PHE A 32 14.60 -15.31 -16.46
C PHE A 32 14.16 -14.93 -17.88
N PRO A 33 13.08 -15.53 -18.41
CA PRO A 33 12.66 -15.28 -19.78
C PRO A 33 12.27 -13.82 -19.97
N SER A 34 12.97 -13.13 -20.88
CA SER A 34 12.64 -11.76 -21.26
C SER A 34 11.21 -11.64 -21.78
N ARG A 35 10.40 -10.77 -21.16
CA ARG A 35 9.05 -10.44 -21.65
C ARG A 35 9.19 -9.67 -22.98
N PRO A 36 8.35 -9.95 -24.01
CA PRO A 36 8.42 -9.22 -25.27
C PRO A 36 8.31 -7.71 -25.01
N ALA A 37 9.23 -6.95 -25.60
CA ALA A 37 9.26 -5.50 -25.49
C ALA A 37 7.90 -4.96 -25.96
N VAL A 38 7.17 -4.32 -25.04
CA VAL A 38 5.96 -3.59 -25.40
C VAL A 38 6.41 -2.46 -26.33
N PRO A 39 5.83 -2.32 -27.54
CA PRO A 39 6.23 -1.27 -28.45
C PRO A 39 6.11 0.07 -27.74
N ALA A 40 7.15 0.90 -27.85
CA ALA A 40 7.16 2.24 -27.30
C ALA A 40 5.96 2.99 -27.88
N VAL A 41 4.93 3.19 -27.06
CA VAL A 41 3.81 4.07 -27.40
C VAL A 41 4.44 5.45 -27.53
N ALA A 42 4.53 5.93 -28.77
CA ALA A 42 4.91 7.30 -29.05
C ALA A 42 4.06 8.22 -28.17
N ALA A 43 4.70 9.11 -27.42
CA ALA A 43 3.97 10.12 -26.65
C ALA A 43 3.02 10.85 -27.61
N PRO A 44 1.69 10.85 -27.36
CA PRO A 44 0.77 11.53 -28.24
C PRO A 44 1.08 13.04 -28.21
N PRO A 45 1.00 13.74 -29.35
CA PRO A 45 1.13 15.19 -29.37
C PRO A 45 0.02 15.79 -28.49
N VAL A 46 0.36 16.82 -27.72
CA VAL A 46 -0.56 17.56 -26.84
C VAL A 46 -1.70 18.12 -27.70
N ALA A 47 -2.84 17.43 -27.69
CA ALA A 47 -4.05 17.87 -28.33
C ALA A 47 -4.84 18.75 -27.35
N ALA A 48 -5.31 19.90 -27.85
CA ALA A 48 -6.17 20.84 -27.13
C ALA A 48 -7.42 20.14 -26.54
N PRO A 49 -7.95 20.62 -25.40
CA PRO A 49 -9.03 19.94 -24.70
C PRO A 49 -10.34 20.04 -25.50
N VAL A 50 -10.82 18.88 -25.97
CA VAL A 50 -12.19 18.71 -26.48
C VAL A 50 -13.12 18.42 -25.29
N PRO A 51 -14.29 19.08 -25.17
CA PRO A 51 -15.28 18.69 -24.18
C PRO A 51 -15.93 17.37 -24.59
N GLN A 52 -15.74 16.31 -23.81
CA GLN A 52 -16.48 15.06 -23.99
C GLN A 52 -17.47 14.87 -22.85
N GLU A 53 -18.74 15.16 -23.14
CA GLU A 53 -19.89 14.58 -22.45
C GLU A 53 -19.93 13.06 -22.73
N ARG A 54 -19.43 12.26 -21.79
CA ARG A 54 -19.87 10.87 -21.57
C ARG A 54 -19.81 10.59 -20.08
N PRO A 55 -20.83 9.95 -19.47
CA PRO A 55 -20.75 9.55 -18.08
C PRO A 55 -19.81 8.33 -18.00
N GLN A 56 -18.53 8.58 -17.76
CA GLN A 56 -17.66 7.52 -17.24
C GLN A 56 -18.17 7.20 -15.83
N ALA A 57 -18.56 5.95 -15.60
CA ALA A 57 -18.75 5.44 -14.25
C ALA A 57 -17.49 5.77 -13.46
N GLY A 58 -17.62 6.71 -12.51
CA GLY A 58 -16.48 7.31 -11.83
C GLY A 58 -15.66 6.23 -11.14
N THR A 59 -14.52 5.86 -11.73
CA THR A 59 -13.45 5.24 -10.98
C THR A 59 -13.02 6.30 -9.97
N PHE A 60 -13.38 6.08 -8.71
CA PHE A 60 -12.97 6.91 -7.60
C PHE A 60 -11.44 6.83 -7.48
N GLN A 61 -10.73 7.65 -8.26
CA GLN A 61 -9.31 7.89 -8.04
C GLN A 61 -9.21 8.70 -6.75
N ARG A 62 -8.90 8.01 -5.66
CA ARG A 62 -8.59 8.66 -4.39
C ARG A 62 -7.45 9.66 -4.63
N PRO A 63 -7.58 10.92 -4.19
CA PRO A 63 -6.50 11.88 -4.35
C PRO A 63 -5.24 11.39 -3.63
N PRO A 64 -4.04 11.73 -4.15
CA PRO A 64 -2.77 11.35 -3.53
C PRO A 64 -2.70 11.94 -2.12
N ARG A 65 -2.47 11.07 -1.13
CA ARG A 65 -2.43 11.44 0.30
C ARG A 65 -1.21 12.32 0.55
N VAL A 66 -1.44 13.58 0.90
CA VAL A 66 -0.42 14.53 1.34
C VAL A 66 0.18 14.04 2.66
N THR A 67 1.50 13.90 2.68
CA THR A 67 2.29 13.30 3.76
C THR A 67 2.47 14.26 4.95
N GLY A 68 1.41 14.55 5.70
CA GLY A 68 1.47 15.35 6.94
C GLY A 68 0.61 14.69 8.03
N ASN A 69 1.24 14.28 9.14
CA ASN A 69 0.68 13.48 10.24
C ASN A 69 0.04 12.15 9.79
N ARG A 70 0.90 11.13 9.66
CA ARG A 70 0.62 9.89 8.95
C ARG A 70 -0.38 9.02 9.72
N ASN A 71 -1.61 8.93 9.21
CA ASN A 71 -2.41 7.72 9.39
C ASN A 71 -1.61 6.54 8.82
N ILE A 72 -1.03 5.73 9.71
CA ILE A 72 -0.30 4.52 9.33
C ILE A 72 -1.35 3.50 8.90
N ALA A 73 -1.28 3.06 7.64
CA ALA A 73 -2.11 1.96 7.18
C ALA A 73 -1.52 0.65 7.74
N ILE A 74 -2.29 -0.03 8.58
CA ILE A 74 -1.92 -1.35 9.11
C ILE A 74 -2.79 -2.39 8.42
N ASN A 75 -2.16 -3.36 7.77
CA ASN A 75 -2.85 -4.51 7.19
C ASN A 75 -2.97 -5.61 8.24
N VAL A 76 -4.18 -5.86 8.73
CA VAL A 76 -4.45 -6.91 9.72
C VAL A 76 -5.18 -8.06 9.04
N ARG A 77 -4.70 -9.29 9.28
CA ARG A 77 -5.44 -10.50 8.90
C ARG A 77 -6.34 -10.89 10.06
N VAL A 78 -7.63 -11.03 9.78
CA VAL A 78 -8.63 -11.48 10.73
C VAL A 78 -9.34 -12.69 10.15
N ASP A 79 -9.78 -13.59 11.02
CA ASP A 79 -10.64 -14.69 10.62
C ASP A 79 -12.02 -14.17 10.16
N PRO A 80 -12.75 -14.94 9.32
CA PRO A 80 -14.03 -14.49 8.77
C PRO A 80 -15.10 -14.23 9.84
N GLU A 81 -15.06 -14.98 10.95
CA GLU A 81 -16.03 -14.84 12.03
C GLU A 81 -15.84 -13.51 12.78
N THR A 82 -14.59 -13.18 13.13
CA THR A 82 -14.21 -11.90 13.73
C THR A 82 -14.54 -10.74 12.79
N ALA A 83 -14.28 -10.88 11.49
CA ALA A 83 -14.66 -9.87 10.51
C ALA A 83 -16.18 -9.60 10.53
N ALA A 84 -17.00 -10.66 10.51
CA ALA A 84 -18.46 -10.54 10.57
C ALA A 84 -18.94 -9.84 11.84
N ARG A 85 -18.34 -10.17 13.00
CA ARG A 85 -18.65 -9.52 14.29
C ARG A 85 -18.32 -8.02 14.28
N LEU A 86 -17.17 -7.63 13.72
CA LEU A 86 -16.79 -6.21 13.61
C LEU A 86 -17.75 -5.42 12.71
N TYR A 87 -18.20 -6.01 11.59
CA TYR A 87 -19.22 -5.39 10.75
C TYR A 87 -20.57 -5.28 11.46
N ALA A 88 -21.00 -6.32 12.18
CA ALA A 88 -22.23 -6.26 12.97
C ALA A 88 -22.17 -5.16 14.05
N LEU A 89 -21.02 -4.99 14.73
CA LEU A 89 -20.82 -3.92 15.70
C LEU A 89 -20.88 -2.52 15.08
N ARG A 90 -20.34 -2.35 13.86
CA ARG A 90 -20.47 -1.10 13.11
C ARG A 90 -21.93 -0.78 12.81
N ASP A 91 -22.70 -1.80 12.40
CA ASP A 91 -24.07 -1.64 11.93
C ASP A 91 -25.11 -1.61 13.08
N ALA A 92 -24.71 -1.95 14.30
CA ALA A 92 -25.58 -1.98 15.48
C ALA A 92 -26.17 -0.60 15.84
N ASP A 93 -25.45 0.49 15.55
CA ASP A 93 -25.95 1.87 15.74
C ASP A 93 -25.84 2.66 14.43
N PRO A 94 -26.85 2.53 13.54
CA PRO A 94 -26.83 3.21 12.25
C PRO A 94 -26.94 4.74 12.37
N ALA A 95 -27.38 5.27 13.51
CA ALA A 95 -27.48 6.71 13.74
C ALA A 95 -26.10 7.35 13.93
N ARG A 96 -25.13 6.63 14.52
CA ARG A 96 -23.77 7.13 14.75
C ARG A 96 -22.88 7.17 13.50
N LYS A 97 -23.30 6.58 12.37
CA LYS A 97 -22.55 6.55 11.09
C LYS A 97 -21.06 6.24 11.28
N ARG A 98 -20.73 5.25 12.11
CA ARG A 98 -19.34 4.88 12.42
C ARG A 98 -18.66 4.24 11.22
N VAL A 99 -17.37 4.53 11.03
CA VAL A 99 -16.56 3.76 10.08
C VAL A 99 -15.96 2.54 10.77
N LEU A 100 -15.70 1.47 10.01
CA LEU A 100 -15.13 0.23 10.56
C LEU A 100 -13.81 0.47 11.31
N ALA A 101 -13.01 1.44 10.86
CA ALA A 101 -11.76 1.81 11.51
C ALA A 101 -11.95 2.30 12.96
N ASP A 102 -13.04 3.03 13.24
CA ASP A 102 -13.33 3.52 14.60
C ASP A 102 -13.69 2.35 15.52
N VAL A 103 -14.48 1.39 15.01
CA VAL A 103 -14.85 0.18 15.77
C VAL A 103 -13.61 -0.64 16.13
N VAL A 104 -12.67 -0.77 15.18
CA VAL A 104 -11.40 -1.47 15.42
C VAL A 104 -10.52 -0.71 16.42
N ALA A 105 -10.48 0.62 16.36
CA ALA A 105 -9.73 1.44 17.30
C ALA A 105 -10.30 1.34 18.73
N ASP A 106 -11.62 1.43 18.89
CA ASP A 106 -12.31 1.26 20.18
C ASP A 106 -11.99 -0.12 20.79
N ALA A 107 -12.10 -1.18 19.97
CA ALA A 107 -11.82 -2.55 20.42
C ALA A 107 -10.35 -2.74 20.83
N ALA A 108 -9.41 -2.16 20.07
CA ALA A 108 -7.99 -2.23 20.39
C ALA A 108 -7.65 -1.46 21.68
N LEU A 109 -8.27 -0.30 21.88
CA LEU A 109 -8.08 0.50 23.09
C LEU A 109 -8.55 -0.26 24.35
N LEU A 110 -9.75 -0.87 24.29
CA LEU A 110 -10.28 -1.67 25.40
C LEU A 110 -9.38 -2.86 25.76
N LEU A 111 -8.79 -3.52 24.75
CA LEU A 111 -7.84 -4.60 24.98
C LEU A 111 -6.56 -4.09 25.63
N TYR A 112 -6.05 -2.95 25.17
CA TYR A 112 -4.85 -2.33 25.73
C TYR A 112 -5.03 -1.90 27.18
N GLU A 113 -6.15 -1.27 27.51
CA GLU A 113 -6.49 -0.89 28.89
C GLU A 113 -6.54 -2.12 29.80
N ARG A 114 -7.16 -3.21 29.33
CA ARG A 114 -7.20 -4.48 30.07
C ARG A 114 -5.82 -5.10 30.28
N GLU A 115 -4.93 -5.00 29.30
CA GLU A 115 -3.56 -5.50 29.41
C GLU A 115 -2.73 -4.67 30.40
N ILE A 116 -2.88 -3.34 30.41
CA ILE A 116 -2.21 -2.47 31.39
C ILE A 116 -2.71 -2.76 32.81
N ASP A 117 -4.02 -2.84 32.99
CA ASP A 117 -4.62 -3.11 34.30
C ASP A 117 -4.23 -4.51 34.81
N GLY A 118 -4.10 -5.48 33.90
CA GLY A 118 -3.62 -6.83 34.22
C GLY A 118 -2.11 -6.91 34.51
N ALA A 119 -1.30 -5.99 33.97
CA ALA A 119 0.14 -5.90 34.24
C ALA A 119 0.49 -5.09 35.50
N SER A 120 -0.51 -4.43 36.10
CA SER A 120 -0.39 -3.59 37.29
C SER A 120 -0.77 -4.31 38.60
N GLN A 121 -1.15 -5.59 38.52
CA GLN A 121 -1.40 -6.50 39.65
C GLN A 121 -0.30 -7.55 39.76
#